data_AF-A0A3N5UHK1-F1
#
_entry.id   AF-A0A3N5UHK1-F1
#
_cell.length_a   1.000
_cell.length_b   1.000
_cell.length_c   1.000
_cell.angle_alpha   90.00
_cell.angle_beta   90.00
_cell.angle_gamma   90.00
#
_symmetry.space_group_name_H-M   'P 1'
#
loop_
_entity.id
_entity.type
_entity.pdbx_description
1 polymer ?
#
loop_
_entity_poly.entity_id
_entity_poly.type
_entity_poly.pdbx_seq_one_letter_code
_entity_poly.pdbx_strand_id
1 'polypeptide(L)' 'MPSPDQVLVKSSEVKRAMNISLPVVALESTVLTHGLPRPQNLQLAHDMERAVREQGATPATIGFLDGYLHIGLSEGEL' A
#
# COMPACT_ATOMS: atom_id res chain seq x y z
N MET A 1 25.27 7.54 2.90
CA MET A 1 24.01 6.76 2.93
C MET A 1 22.89 7.78 2.91
N PRO A 2 21.89 7.65 2.01
CA PRO A 2 20.69 8.50 2.09
C PRO A 2 20.00 8.30 3.45
N SER A 3 19.36 9.35 3.97
CA SER A 3 18.57 9.22 5.20
C SER A 3 17.35 8.32 4.95
N PRO A 4 16.80 7.63 5.97
CA PRO A 4 15.60 6.79 5.80
C PRO A 4 14.40 7.54 5.18
N ASP A 5 14.30 8.84 5.43
CA ASP A 5 13.26 9.69 4.85
C ASP A 5 13.47 9.98 3.35
N GLN A 6 14.70 9.86 2.85
CA GLN A 6 15.00 10.06 1.42
C GLN A 6 14.59 8.86 0.55
N VAL A 7 14.27 7.71 1.16
CA VAL A 7 13.88 6.48 0.44
C VAL A 7 12.42 6.11 0.64
N LEU A 8 11.64 6.91 1.35
CA LEU A 8 10.26 6.59 1.73
C LEU A 8 9.26 7.51 1.02
N VAL A 9 8.41 6.92 0.18
CA VAL A 9 7.35 7.61 -0.57
C VAL A 9 6.01 7.22 0.03
N LYS A 10 5.19 8.19 0.43
CA LYS A 10 3.82 7.95 0.92
C LYS A 10 2.82 8.47 -0.10
N SER A 11 1.78 7.71 -0.37
CA SER A 11 0.68 8.16 -1.23
C SER A 11 -0.02 9.39 -0.64
N SER A 12 -0.70 10.14 -1.51
CA SER A 12 -1.51 11.29 -1.07
C SER A 12 -2.61 10.87 -0.10
N GLU A 13 -3.23 9.71 -0.30
CA GLU A 13 -4.27 9.16 0.57
C GLU A 13 -3.72 8.85 1.97
N VAL A 14 -2.57 8.17 2.07
CA VAL A 14 -1.93 7.83 3.35
C VAL A 14 -1.47 9.08 4.08
N LYS A 15 -0.82 10.03 3.37
CA LYS A 15 -0.41 11.33 3.95
C LYS A 15 -1.62 12.07 4.53
N ARG A 16 -2.73 12.11 3.80
CA ARG A 16 -3.97 12.74 4.26
C ARG A 16 -4.48 12.04 5.50
N ALA A 17 -4.66 10.72 5.48
CA ALA A 17 -5.17 9.95 6.60
C ALA A 17 -4.36 10.19 7.89
N MET A 18 -3.03 10.17 7.79
CA MET A 18 -2.14 10.46 8.92
C MET A 18 -2.29 11.90 9.43
N ASN A 19 -2.40 12.89 8.54
CA ASN A 19 -2.54 14.30 8.93
C ASN A 19 -3.85 14.61 9.67
N ILE A 20 -4.92 13.85 9.40
CA ILE A 20 -6.22 13.99 10.07
C ILE A 20 -6.47 12.88 11.10
N SER A 21 -5.43 12.15 11.50
CA SER A 21 -5.48 11.08 12.51
C SER A 21 -6.53 9.99 12.22
N LEU A 22 -6.75 9.68 10.94
CA LEU A 22 -7.55 8.51 10.54
C LEU A 22 -6.72 7.23 10.66
N PRO A 23 -7.36 6.08 10.98
CA PRO A 23 -6.67 4.80 11.05
C PRO A 23 -6.13 4.40 9.68
N VAL A 24 -4.87 3.92 9.67
CA VAL A 24 -4.20 3.39 8.48
C VAL A 24 -3.87 1.92 8.74
N VAL A 25 -4.18 1.04 7.78
CA VAL A 25 -3.86 -0.39 7.85
C VAL A 25 -2.81 -0.71 6.79
N ALA A 26 -1.64 -1.17 7.21
CA ALA A 26 -0.61 -1.65 6.30
C ALA A 26 -0.99 -3.01 5.72
N LEU A 27 -0.82 -3.18 4.40
CA LEU A 27 -1.03 -4.44 3.67
C LEU A 27 0.30 -4.88 3.02
N GLU A 28 0.56 -6.18 2.98
CA GLU A 28 1.79 -6.72 2.40
C GLU A 28 1.72 -6.87 0.88
N SER A 29 2.87 -6.74 0.20
CA SER A 29 3.02 -6.97 -1.25
C SER A 29 3.49 -8.38 -1.62
N THR A 30 3.96 -9.19 -0.67
CA THR A 30 4.49 -10.53 -0.93
C THR A 30 3.45 -11.47 -1.52
N VAL A 31 2.23 -11.46 -0.97
CA VAL A 31 1.09 -12.23 -1.48
C VAL A 31 0.74 -11.84 -2.92
N LEU A 32 0.98 -10.58 -3.30
CA LEU A 32 0.72 -10.08 -4.65
C LEU A 32 1.76 -10.57 -5.66
N THR A 33 3.02 -10.67 -5.24
CA THR A 33 4.15 -10.94 -6.14
C THR A 33 4.46 -12.43 -6.31
N HIS A 34 4.28 -13.24 -5.26
CA HIS A 34 4.71 -14.64 -5.25
C HIS A 34 3.63 -15.62 -4.75
N GLY A 35 2.51 -15.13 -4.21
CA GLY A 35 1.49 -15.98 -3.59
C GLY A 35 0.46 -16.56 -4.56
N LEU A 36 0.02 -15.78 -5.55
CA LEU A 36 -1.02 -16.16 -6.50
C LEU A 36 -0.65 -15.74 -7.94
N PRO A 37 -1.08 -16.48 -8.97
CA PRO A 37 -0.93 -16.04 -10.36
C PRO A 37 -1.80 -14.81 -10.65
N ARG A 38 -1.44 -14.06 -11.71
CA ARG A 38 -2.34 -13.06 -12.30
C ARG A 38 -3.50 -13.78 -13.02
N PRO A 39 -4.75 -13.30 -12.91
CA PRO A 39 -5.19 -12.04 -12.26
C PRO A 39 -5.57 -12.16 -10.78
N GLN A 40 -5.48 -13.35 -10.17
CA GLN A 40 -5.98 -13.60 -8.81
C GLN A 40 -5.27 -12.77 -7.74
N ASN A 41 -3.96 -12.54 -7.89
CA ASN A 41 -3.20 -11.68 -6.99
C ASN A 41 -3.74 -10.24 -6.95
N LEU A 42 -4.04 -9.65 -8.11
CA LEU A 42 -4.54 -8.28 -8.22
C LEU A 42 -5.95 -8.19 -7.65
N GLN A 43 -6.81 -9.18 -7.94
CA GLN A 43 -8.13 -9.25 -7.34
C GLN A 43 -8.05 -9.31 -5.81
N LEU A 44 -7.15 -10.14 -5.27
CA LEU A 44 -6.93 -10.21 -3.83
C LEU A 44 -6.42 -8.88 -3.25
N ALA A 45 -5.52 -8.17 -3.94
CA ALA A 45 -5.08 -6.84 -3.55
C ALA A 45 -6.27 -5.89 -3.36
N HIS A 46 -7.13 -5.81 -4.37
CA HIS A 46 -8.32 -4.97 -4.35
C HIS A 46 -9.32 -5.39 -3.28
N ASP A 47 -9.48 -6.69 -3.05
CA ASP A 47 -10.39 -7.21 -2.04
C ASP A 47 -9.92 -6.87 -0.62
N MET A 48 -8.63 -7.00 -0.34
CA MET A 48 -8.03 -6.58 0.93
C MET A 48 -8.18 -5.07 1.15
N GLU A 49 -7.86 -4.27 0.14
CA GLU A 49 -8.00 -2.83 0.20
C GLU A 49 -9.45 -2.37 0.42
N ARG A 50 -10.40 -3.02 -0.25
CA ARG A 50 -11.83 -2.76 -0.07
C ARG A 50 -12.28 -3.12 1.34
N ALA A 51 -11.88 -4.27 1.86
CA ALA A 51 -12.22 -4.70 3.21
C ALA A 51 -11.73 -3.70 4.28
N VAL A 52 -10.52 -3.13 4.11
CA VAL A 52 -10.01 -2.07 5.01
C VAL A 52 -10.88 -0.82 4.94
N ARG A 53 -11.25 -0.37 3.73
CA ARG A 53 -12.08 0.82 3.54
C ARG A 53 -13.49 0.65 4.12
N GLU A 54 -14.08 -0.54 3.99
CA GLU A 54 -15.38 -0.88 4.57
C GLU A 54 -15.38 -0.78 6.10
N GLN A 55 -14.22 -0.95 6.75
CA GLN A 55 -14.05 -0.75 8.20
C GLN A 55 -13.70 0.69 8.58
N GLY A 56 -13.72 1.63 7.62
CA GLY A 56 -13.46 3.05 7.87
C GLY A 56 -11.98 3.41 8.00
N ALA A 57 -11.07 2.55 7.57
CA ALA A 57 -9.64 2.80 7.58
C ALA A 57 -9.06 3.03 6.18
N THR A 58 -7.89 3.67 6.11
CA THR A 58 -7.13 3.85 4.87
C THR A 58 -6.16 2.69 4.70
N PRO A 59 -6.26 1.88 3.64
CA PRO A 59 -5.26 0.86 3.37
C PRO A 59 -3.97 1.48 2.84
N ALA A 60 -2.86 0.84 3.16
CA ALA A 60 -1.54 1.18 2.68
C ALA A 60 -0.83 -0.10 2.27
N THR A 61 -1.03 -0.54 1.03
CA THR A 61 -0.21 -1.61 0.45
C THR A 61 1.23 -1.11 0.35
N ILE A 62 2.17 -1.85 0.93
CA ILE A 62 3.59 -1.46 1.03
C ILE A 62 4.42 -2.30 0.07
N GLY A 63 5.21 -1.63 -0.78
CA GLY A 63 6.09 -2.27 -1.76
C GLY A 63 7.39 -1.49 -1.99
N PHE A 64 8.37 -2.16 -2.57
CA PHE A 64 9.59 -1.53 -3.06
C PHE A 64 9.49 -1.34 -4.58
N LEU A 65 9.59 -0.09 -5.03
CA LEU A 65 9.58 0.28 -6.45
C LEU A 65 10.80 1.15 -6.73
N ASP A 66 11.59 0.79 -7.74
CA ASP A 66 12.77 1.55 -8.19
C ASP A 66 13.74 1.96 -7.06
N GLY A 67 13.88 1.13 -6.04
CA GLY A 67 14.75 1.38 -4.87
C GLY A 67 14.13 2.26 -3.78
N TYR A 68 12.86 2.64 -3.91
CA TYR A 68 12.10 3.40 -2.92
C TYR A 68 11.06 2.52 -2.24
N LEU A 69 10.85 2.75 -0.94
CA LEU A 69 9.79 2.13 -0.16
C LEU A 69 8.52 2.97 -0.31
N HIS A 70 7.50 2.41 -0.96
CA HIS A 70 6.21 3.04 -1.17
C HIS A 70 5.23 2.59 -0.10
N ILE A 71 4.58 3.55 0.56
CA ILE A 71 3.50 3.34 1.52
C ILE A 71 2.19 3.80 0.89
N GLY A 72 1.37 2.83 0.49
CA GLY A 72 0.19 3.04 -0.34
C GLY A 72 0.56 3.01 -1.81
N LEU A 73 0.55 1.83 -2.41
CA LEU A 73 0.65 1.67 -3.87
C LEU A 73 -0.65 2.15 -4.54
N SER A 74 -0.51 2.80 -5.69
CA SER A 74 -1.63 3.13 -6.58
C SER A 74 -2.06 1.91 -7.41
N GLU A 75 -3.21 2.02 -8.07
CA GLU A 75 -3.73 0.96 -8.94
C GLU A 75 -2.78 0.58 -10.09
N GLY A 76 -2.01 1.55 -10.60
CA GLY A 76 -0.99 1.26 -11.63
C GLY A 76 0.31 0.65 -11.08
N GLU A 77 0.49 0.68 -9.76
CA GLU A 77 1.66 0.12 -9.06
C GLU A 77 1.39 -1.29 -8.49
N LEU A 78 0.13 -1.75 -8.46
CA LEU A 78 -0.29 -3.11 -8.10
C LEU A 78 -0.16 -4.08 -9.31
#